data_AF-O81980-F1
#
_entry.id   AF-O81980-F1
#
_cell.length_a   1.000
_cell.length_b   1.000
_cell.length_c   1.000
_cell.angle_alpha   90.00
_cell.angle_beta   90.00
_cell.angle_gamma   90.00
#
_symmetry.space_group_name_H-M   'P 1'
#
loop_
_entity.id
_entity.type
_entity.pdbx_description
1 polymer ?
#
loop_
_entity_poly.entity_id
_entity_poly.type
_entity_poly.pdbx_seq_one_letter_code
_entity_poly.pdbx_strand_id
1 'polypeptide(L)'
;YTGIGVYLEDKAVPSLAAKWKGKTSEELVHTLHFYRDIISGPFEKLIRGSKILPLAGAEYSKKVMENCVAHMKSVGTYGDAEAAAIEKFAEAFKNVNFAPGPLFLYRQSPDGILGLSFSEDVTIPEKEAAVIENKAVSAAVLETMIGEHAVSPDLKRILASRLLRIEHGIIV
;
A
#
# COMPACT_ATOMS: atom_id res chain seq x y z
N TYR A 1 -11.50 6.07 11.54
CA TYR A 1 -10.08 6.25 11.91
C TYR A 1 -9.34 4.91 11.77
N THR A 2 -8.17 4.91 11.15
CA THR A 2 -7.40 3.69 10.82
C THR A 2 -5.92 3.98 11.00
N GLY A 3 -5.21 3.13 11.72
CA GLY A 3 -3.75 3.15 11.75
C GLY A 3 -3.22 2.40 10.54
N ILE A 4 -2.26 2.98 9.81
CA ILE A 4 -1.66 2.37 8.62
C ILE A 4 -0.14 2.35 8.79
N GLY A 5 0.47 1.20 8.51
CA GLY A 5 1.92 1.02 8.39
C GLY A 5 2.26 0.48 7.00
N VAL A 6 3.36 0.97 6.43
CA VAL A 6 3.92 0.51 5.16
C VAL A 6 5.28 -0.10 5.45
N TYR A 7 5.46 -1.35 5.02
CA TYR A 7 6.70 -2.12 5.14
C TYR A 7 7.20 -2.39 3.72
N LEU A 8 8.51 -2.26 3.54
CA LEU A 8 9.18 -2.53 2.28
C LEU A 8 10.11 -3.73 2.51
N GLU A 9 10.18 -4.62 1.52
CA GLU A 9 11.15 -5.72 1.51
C GLU A 9 12.58 -5.19 1.66
N ASP A 10 13.47 -5.96 2.27
CA ASP A 10 14.86 -5.58 2.55
C ASP A 10 15.63 -5.09 1.31
N LYS A 11 15.38 -5.71 0.15
CA LYS A 11 15.97 -5.34 -1.13
C LYS A 11 15.51 -3.98 -1.67
N ALA A 12 14.50 -3.36 -1.06
CA ALA A 12 14.11 -1.98 -1.37
C ALA A 12 15.25 -0.99 -1.11
N VAL A 13 16.05 -1.22 -0.07
CA VAL A 13 17.14 -0.31 0.32
C VAL A 13 18.18 -0.19 -0.81
N PRO A 14 18.86 -1.27 -1.24
CA PRO A 14 19.81 -1.17 -2.35
C PRO A 14 19.14 -0.73 -3.66
N SER A 15 17.87 -1.09 -3.89
CA SER A 15 17.13 -0.66 -5.08
C SER A 15 16.91 0.85 -5.13
N LEU A 16 16.59 1.49 -4.00
CA LEU A 16 16.33 2.92 -3.92
C LEU A 16 17.63 3.74 -3.82
N ALA A 17 18.65 3.21 -3.15
CA ALA A 17 19.94 3.86 -2.97
C ALA A 17 20.63 4.22 -4.30
N ALA A 18 20.36 3.48 -5.38
CA ALA A 18 20.90 3.78 -6.70
C ALA A 18 20.56 5.19 -7.21
N LYS A 19 19.45 5.77 -6.77
CA LYS A 19 18.99 7.12 -7.19
C LYS A 19 18.88 8.10 -6.03
N TRP A 20 18.52 7.63 -4.85
CA TRP A 20 18.08 8.48 -3.74
C TRP A 20 19.13 8.65 -2.64
N LYS A 21 20.24 7.90 -2.72
CA LYS A 21 21.34 8.00 -1.75
C LYS A 21 21.91 9.42 -1.68
N GLY A 22 22.06 9.90 -0.44
CA GLY A 22 22.61 11.23 -0.13
C GLY A 22 21.59 12.37 -0.21
N LYS A 23 20.32 12.09 -0.55
CA LYS A 23 19.24 13.08 -0.43
C LYS A 23 18.83 13.30 1.02
N THR A 24 18.36 14.50 1.32
CA THR A 24 17.79 14.84 2.64
C THR A 24 16.31 14.48 2.73
N SER A 25 15.77 14.36 3.95
CA SER A 25 14.35 14.04 4.13
C SER A 25 13.45 15.14 3.55
N GLU A 26 13.90 16.39 3.65
CA GLU A 26 13.25 17.58 3.12
C GLU A 26 13.23 17.58 1.58
N GLU A 27 14.29 17.11 0.93
CA GLU A 27 14.27 16.91 -0.53
C GLU A 27 13.32 15.78 -0.93
N LEU A 28 13.39 14.63 -0.24
CA LEU A 28 12.61 13.45 -0.60
C LEU A 28 11.10 13.66 -0.40
N VAL A 29 10.69 14.37 0.66
CA VAL A 29 9.26 14.52 0.99
C VAL A 29 8.46 15.24 -0.11
N HIS A 30 9.11 16.11 -0.86
CA HIS A 30 8.51 16.86 -1.96
C HIS A 30 8.81 16.25 -3.35
N THR A 31 9.59 15.17 -3.41
CA THR A 31 9.99 14.56 -4.68
C THR A 31 9.02 13.43 -5.07
N LEU A 32 8.05 13.71 -5.94
CA LEU A 32 7.06 12.71 -6.38
C LEU A 32 7.71 11.44 -6.99
N HIS A 33 8.81 11.60 -7.73
CA HIS A 33 9.53 10.48 -8.34
C HIS A 33 10.09 9.48 -7.32
N PHE A 34 10.44 9.93 -6.11
CA PHE A 34 10.88 9.05 -5.03
C PHE A 34 9.75 8.10 -4.60
N TYR A 35 8.54 8.63 -4.43
CA TYR A 35 7.37 7.82 -4.10
C TYR A 35 6.98 6.88 -5.24
N ARG A 36 7.10 7.30 -6.50
CA ARG A 36 6.85 6.42 -7.66
C ARG A 36 7.83 5.24 -7.71
N ASP A 37 9.10 5.46 -7.36
CA ASP A 37 10.09 4.38 -7.25
C ASP A 37 9.77 3.44 -6.06
N ILE A 38 9.18 3.94 -4.96
CA ILE A 38 8.68 3.08 -3.87
C ILE A 38 7.48 2.26 -4.36
N ILE A 39 6.49 2.89 -4.98
CA ILE A 39 5.23 2.24 -5.38
C ILE A 39 5.50 1.14 -6.41
N SER A 40 6.26 1.46 -7.46
CA SER A 40 6.52 0.57 -8.60
C SER A 40 7.86 -0.16 -8.55
N GLY A 41 8.62 0.00 -7.45
CA GLY A 41 9.94 -0.60 -7.31
C GLY A 41 9.93 -2.13 -7.38
N PRO A 42 11.05 -2.77 -7.77
CA PRO A 42 11.17 -4.22 -7.99
C PRO A 42 11.31 -5.00 -6.67
N PHE A 43 10.41 -4.72 -5.73
CA PHE A 43 10.38 -5.31 -4.40
C PHE A 43 8.95 -5.35 -3.86
N GLU A 44 8.73 -6.23 -2.91
CA GLU A 44 7.45 -6.40 -2.24
C GLU A 44 7.18 -5.27 -1.24
N LYS A 45 5.91 -4.89 -1.13
CA LYS A 45 5.43 -3.99 -0.08
C LYS A 45 4.34 -4.70 0.70
N LEU A 46 4.36 -4.54 2.01
CA LEU A 46 3.29 -4.99 2.88
C LEU A 46 2.68 -3.77 3.55
N ILE A 47 1.42 -3.51 3.27
CA ILE A 47 0.64 -2.47 3.92
C ILE A 47 -0.20 -3.16 4.99
N ARG A 48 -0.01 -2.74 6.24
CA ARG A 48 -0.78 -3.22 7.37
C ARG A 48 -1.70 -2.11 7.83
N GLY A 49 -2.98 -2.40 7.98
CA GLY A 49 -3.93 -1.47 8.57
C GLY A 49 -4.68 -2.09 9.73
N SER A 50 -4.99 -1.26 10.74
CA SER A 50 -5.82 -1.62 11.88
C SER A 50 -6.89 -0.58 12.09
N LYS A 51 -8.11 -1.01 12.39
CA LYS A 51 -9.20 -0.09 12.70
C LYS A 51 -9.09 0.38 14.15
N ILE A 52 -9.33 1.67 14.35
CA ILE A 52 -9.44 2.28 15.69
C ILE A 52 -10.89 2.24 16.16
N LEU A 53 -11.85 2.32 15.23
CA LEU A 53 -13.28 2.17 15.49
C LEU A 53 -13.84 1.02 14.64
N PRO A 54 -14.86 0.28 15.12
CA PRO A 54 -15.49 -0.76 14.34
C PRO A 54 -15.94 -0.28 12.95
N LEU A 55 -15.72 -1.08 11.92
CA LEU A 55 -16.16 -0.75 10.56
C LEU A 55 -16.39 -2.01 9.74
N ALA A 56 -17.53 -2.10 9.06
CA ALA A 56 -17.79 -3.21 8.17
C ALA A 56 -16.80 -3.20 6.99
N GLY A 57 -16.35 -4.38 6.57
CA GLY A 57 -15.36 -4.53 5.51
C GLY A 57 -15.83 -3.92 4.19
N ALA A 58 -17.10 -4.10 3.85
CA ALA A 58 -17.73 -3.47 2.68
C ALA A 58 -17.75 -1.93 2.75
N GLU A 59 -17.98 -1.35 3.93
CA GLU A 59 -17.95 0.11 4.11
C GLU A 59 -16.53 0.65 3.99
N TYR A 60 -15.56 -0.06 4.56
CA TYR A 60 -14.15 0.29 4.42
C TYR A 60 -13.66 0.20 2.97
N SER A 61 -13.88 -0.95 2.34
CA SER A 61 -13.35 -1.27 1.02
C SER A 61 -13.94 -0.35 -0.05
N LYS A 62 -15.21 0.08 0.10
CA LYS A 62 -15.84 1.04 -0.81
C LYS A 62 -14.97 2.28 -1.03
N LYS A 63 -14.47 2.91 0.05
CA LYS A 63 -13.67 4.13 -0.10
C LYS A 63 -12.30 3.86 -0.71
N VAL A 64 -11.69 2.74 -0.37
CA VAL A 64 -10.40 2.31 -0.97
C VAL A 64 -10.58 2.10 -2.48
N MET A 65 -11.62 1.35 -2.88
CA MET A 65 -11.92 1.08 -4.28
C MET A 65 -12.23 2.36 -5.07
N GLU A 66 -13.01 3.29 -4.51
CA GLU A 66 -13.27 4.60 -5.15
C GLU A 66 -11.97 5.32 -5.51
N ASN A 67 -11.03 5.38 -4.56
CA ASN A 67 -9.75 6.06 -4.77
C ASN A 67 -8.88 5.31 -5.79
N CYS A 68 -8.82 3.97 -5.73
CA CYS A 68 -8.07 3.15 -6.68
C CYS A 68 -8.62 3.30 -8.12
N VAL A 69 -9.94 3.24 -8.28
CA VAL A 69 -10.61 3.42 -9.58
C VAL A 69 -10.38 4.83 -10.11
N ALA A 70 -10.50 5.85 -9.27
CA ALA A 70 -10.23 7.23 -9.66
C ALA A 70 -8.78 7.39 -10.16
N HIS A 71 -7.81 6.83 -9.44
CA HIS A 71 -6.41 6.83 -9.87
C HIS A 71 -6.24 6.13 -11.22
N MET A 72 -6.68 4.87 -11.35
CA MET A 72 -6.49 4.11 -12.60
C MET A 72 -7.17 4.78 -13.80
N LYS A 73 -8.34 5.41 -13.61
CA LYS A 73 -8.97 6.22 -14.65
C LYS A 73 -8.13 7.43 -15.04
N SER A 74 -7.54 8.12 -14.06
CA SER A 74 -6.71 9.32 -14.31
C SER A 74 -5.45 9.02 -15.13
N VAL A 75 -4.89 7.81 -15.01
CA VAL A 75 -3.70 7.38 -15.75
C VAL A 75 -4.02 6.47 -16.95
N GLY A 76 -5.30 6.29 -17.28
CA GLY A 76 -5.73 5.55 -18.47
C GLY A 76 -5.54 4.04 -18.41
N THR A 77 -5.52 3.44 -17.21
CA THR A 77 -5.29 2.00 -17.01
C THR A 77 -6.52 1.26 -16.48
N TYR A 78 -7.73 1.85 -16.55
CA TYR A 78 -8.95 1.21 -16.05
C TYR A 78 -9.80 0.65 -17.20
N GLY A 79 -9.59 -0.63 -17.53
CA GLY A 79 -10.42 -1.40 -18.45
C GLY A 79 -11.21 -2.51 -17.75
N ASP A 80 -11.73 -3.46 -18.54
CA ASP A 80 -12.55 -4.57 -18.05
C ASP A 80 -11.79 -5.48 -17.07
N ALA A 81 -10.50 -5.70 -17.31
CA ALA A 81 -9.64 -6.50 -16.42
C ALA A 81 -9.49 -5.85 -15.04
N GLU A 82 -9.34 -4.52 -14.99
CA GLU A 82 -9.25 -3.78 -13.73
C GLU A 82 -10.61 -3.70 -13.03
N ALA A 83 -11.70 -3.56 -13.78
CA ALA A 83 -13.05 -3.61 -13.23
C ALA A 83 -13.32 -4.97 -12.54
N ALA A 84 -13.02 -6.08 -13.20
CA ALA A 84 -13.15 -7.43 -12.62
C ALA A 84 -12.23 -7.63 -11.40
N ALA A 85 -11.02 -7.08 -11.43
CA ALA A 85 -10.10 -7.11 -10.29
C ALA A 85 -10.63 -6.32 -9.08
N ILE A 86 -11.28 -5.17 -9.32
CA ILE A 86 -11.95 -4.37 -8.27
C ILE A 86 -13.18 -5.10 -7.71
N GLU A 87 -13.94 -5.82 -8.54
CA GLU A 87 -15.03 -6.67 -8.05
C GLU A 87 -14.51 -7.80 -7.15
N LYS A 88 -13.41 -8.46 -7.54
CA LYS A 88 -12.74 -9.47 -6.69
C LYS A 88 -12.26 -8.87 -5.37
N PHE A 89 -11.75 -7.63 -5.39
CA PHE A 89 -11.41 -6.89 -4.19
C PHE A 89 -12.65 -6.66 -3.31
N ALA A 90 -13.77 -6.22 -3.89
CA ALA A 90 -15.01 -5.99 -3.15
C ALA A 90 -15.50 -7.27 -2.45
N GLU A 91 -15.53 -8.40 -3.17
CA GLU A 91 -16.01 -9.67 -2.63
C GLU A 91 -15.14 -10.16 -1.47
N ALA A 92 -13.81 -9.97 -1.53
CA ALA A 92 -12.91 -10.35 -0.44
C ALA A 92 -13.21 -9.62 0.89
N PHE A 93 -13.75 -8.40 0.84
CA PHE A 93 -14.08 -7.60 2.02
C PHE A 93 -15.54 -7.73 2.48
N LYS A 94 -16.42 -8.35 1.67
CA LYS A 94 -17.87 -8.34 1.85
C LYS A 94 -18.34 -8.89 3.21
N ASN A 95 -17.73 -9.98 3.65
CA ASN A 95 -18.09 -10.67 4.89
C ASN A 95 -17.11 -10.39 6.04
N VAL A 96 -16.19 -9.43 5.86
CA VAL A 96 -15.23 -9.03 6.89
C VAL A 96 -15.86 -7.97 7.77
N ASN A 97 -15.63 -8.04 9.08
CA ASN A 97 -15.99 -6.99 10.01
C ASN A 97 -14.79 -6.65 10.88
N PHE A 98 -14.35 -5.39 10.86
CA PHE A 98 -13.17 -4.98 11.61
C PHE A 98 -13.60 -4.44 12.96
N ALA A 99 -13.25 -5.16 14.04
CA ALA A 99 -13.25 -4.58 15.38
C ALA A 99 -12.00 -3.69 15.58
N PRO A 100 -11.91 -2.91 16.68
CA PRO A 100 -10.68 -2.23 17.05
C PRO A 100 -9.57 -3.23 17.38
N GLY A 101 -8.42 -3.13 16.70
CA GLY A 101 -7.31 -4.09 16.87
C GLY A 101 -7.05 -4.98 15.64
N PRO A 102 -8.02 -5.80 15.18
CA PRO A 102 -7.93 -6.61 13.96
C PRO A 102 -7.25 -5.93 12.79
N LEU A 103 -6.47 -6.73 12.07
CA LEU A 103 -5.66 -6.28 10.95
C LEU A 103 -6.28 -6.65 9.61
N PHE A 104 -6.10 -5.77 8.65
CA PHE A 104 -6.06 -6.15 7.24
C PHE A 104 -4.66 -5.90 6.70
N LEU A 105 -4.26 -6.73 5.74
CA LEU A 105 -2.98 -6.61 5.07
C LEU A 105 -3.18 -6.60 3.57
N TYR A 106 -2.45 -5.71 2.90
CA TYR A 106 -2.26 -5.69 1.47
C TYR A 106 -0.82 -6.06 1.17
N ARG A 107 -0.60 -7.20 0.55
CA ARG A 107 0.71 -7.60 0.04
C ARG A 107 0.78 -7.25 -1.44
N GLN A 108 1.61 -6.28 -1.77
CA GLN A 108 1.86 -5.88 -3.15
C GLN A 108 3.14 -6.55 -3.64
N SER A 109 2.99 -7.60 -4.45
CA SER A 109 4.10 -8.26 -5.14
C SER A 109 4.63 -7.38 -6.28
N PRO A 110 5.95 -7.36 -6.54
CA PRO A 110 6.51 -6.73 -7.73
C PRO A 110 6.04 -7.40 -9.04
N ASP A 111 5.49 -8.62 -8.98
CA ASP A 111 4.98 -9.38 -10.13
C ASP A 111 3.57 -8.96 -10.57
N GLY A 112 3.02 -7.88 -10.00
CA GLY A 112 1.70 -7.35 -10.35
C GLY A 112 0.55 -8.09 -9.66
N ILE A 113 0.80 -8.61 -8.46
CA ILE A 113 -0.18 -9.36 -7.66
C ILE A 113 -0.47 -8.59 -6.38
N LEU A 114 -1.75 -8.49 -6.02
CA LEU A 114 -2.23 -7.98 -4.75
C LEU A 114 -2.83 -9.10 -3.90
N GLY A 115 -2.12 -9.47 -2.85
CA GLY A 115 -2.60 -10.37 -1.81
C GLY A 115 -3.38 -9.64 -0.73
N LEU A 116 -4.54 -10.19 -0.35
CA LEU A 116 -5.41 -9.67 0.69
C LEU A 116 -5.46 -10.65 1.85
N SER A 117 -5.15 -10.18 3.05
CA SER A 117 -5.24 -10.98 4.29
C SER A 117 -5.98 -10.23 5.40
N PHE A 118 -6.66 -10.98 6.25
CA PHE A 118 -7.43 -10.46 7.39
C PHE A 118 -7.05 -11.25 8.64
N SER A 119 -6.83 -10.57 9.75
CA SER A 119 -6.56 -11.19 11.06
C SER A 119 -7.44 -10.57 12.14
N GLU A 120 -7.89 -11.40 13.08
CA GLU A 120 -8.59 -10.95 14.29
C GLU A 120 -7.63 -10.34 15.33
N ASP A 121 -6.33 -10.58 15.20
CA ASP A 121 -5.30 -10.07 16.09
C ASP A 121 -4.19 -9.33 15.31
N VAL A 122 -3.04 -9.11 15.96
CA VAL A 122 -1.89 -8.38 15.38
C VAL A 122 -0.93 -9.26 14.55
N THR A 123 -1.24 -10.54 14.38
CA THR A 123 -0.41 -11.50 13.63
C THR A 123 -0.70 -11.44 12.13
N ILE A 124 0.30 -11.84 11.33
CA ILE A 124 0.18 -11.95 9.89
C ILE A 124 -0.35 -13.36 9.57
N PRO A 125 -1.52 -13.50 8.91
CA PRO A 125 -2.05 -14.81 8.54
C PRO A 125 -1.11 -15.58 7.59
N GLU A 126 -1.03 -16.89 7.76
CA GLU A 126 -0.24 -17.76 6.87
C GLU A 126 -0.83 -17.88 5.45
N LYS A 127 -2.14 -17.65 5.32
CA LYS A 127 -2.86 -17.76 4.05
C LYS A 127 -3.57 -16.45 3.73
N GLU A 128 -3.49 -16.07 2.46
CA GLU A 128 -4.22 -14.94 1.92
C GLU A 128 -5.69 -15.31 1.72
N ALA A 129 -6.60 -14.42 2.10
CA ALA A 129 -8.03 -14.58 1.89
C ALA A 129 -8.41 -14.42 0.41
N ALA A 130 -7.66 -13.61 -0.33
CA ALA A 130 -7.79 -13.47 -1.78
C ALA A 130 -6.47 -13.04 -2.42
N VAL A 131 -6.28 -13.43 -3.67
CA VAL A 131 -5.15 -13.04 -4.52
C VAL A 131 -5.69 -12.40 -5.79
N ILE A 132 -5.30 -11.16 -6.07
CA ILE A 132 -5.74 -10.40 -7.23
C ILE A 132 -4.55 -10.22 -8.17
N GLU A 133 -4.57 -10.93 -9.29
CA GLU A 133 -3.54 -10.89 -10.33
C GLU A 133 -3.86 -9.76 -11.32
N ASN A 134 -3.56 -8.52 -10.92
CA ASN A 134 -3.70 -7.37 -11.79
C ASN A 134 -2.69 -6.29 -11.41
N LYS A 135 -1.79 -5.95 -12.34
CA LYS A 135 -0.68 -5.03 -12.09
C LYS A 135 -1.15 -3.62 -11.70
N ALA A 136 -2.14 -3.07 -12.40
CA ALA A 136 -2.65 -1.73 -12.11
C ALA A 136 -3.31 -1.68 -10.73
N VAL A 137 -4.17 -2.66 -10.41
CA VAL A 137 -4.81 -2.75 -9.08
C VAL A 137 -3.79 -2.96 -7.97
N SER A 138 -2.74 -3.74 -8.21
CA SER A 138 -1.71 -4.01 -7.21
C SER A 138 -0.98 -2.76 -6.73
N ALA A 139 -0.65 -1.84 -7.64
CA ALA A 139 0.00 -0.58 -7.29
C ALA A 139 -0.99 0.47 -6.78
N ALA A 140 -2.26 0.42 -7.22
CA ALA A 140 -3.25 1.44 -6.93
C ALA A 140 -3.48 1.66 -5.43
N VAL A 141 -3.47 0.61 -4.61
CA VAL A 141 -3.69 0.76 -3.16
C VAL A 141 -2.62 1.64 -2.52
N LEU A 142 -1.33 1.36 -2.76
CA LEU A 142 -0.24 2.15 -2.22
C LEU A 142 -0.19 3.55 -2.84
N GLU A 143 -0.50 3.67 -4.14
CA GLU A 143 -0.58 4.95 -4.83
C GLU A 143 -1.58 5.90 -4.16
N THR A 144 -2.75 5.41 -3.76
CA THR A 144 -3.71 6.26 -3.03
C THR A 144 -3.18 6.72 -1.68
N MET A 145 -2.20 6.03 -1.09
CA MET A 145 -1.67 6.34 0.24
C MET A 145 -0.47 7.29 0.21
N ILE A 146 0.44 7.15 -0.77
CA ILE A 146 1.72 7.88 -0.82
C ILE A 146 2.03 8.54 -2.16
N GLY A 147 1.15 8.37 -3.15
CA GLY A 147 1.27 8.96 -4.47
C GLY A 147 1.10 10.47 -4.50
N GLU A 148 0.71 10.99 -5.66
CA GLU A 148 0.53 12.43 -5.86
C GLU A 148 -0.67 12.97 -5.06
N HIS A 149 -1.82 12.30 -5.17
CA HIS A 149 -3.07 12.66 -4.50
C HIS A 149 -3.32 11.82 -3.25
N ALA A 150 -2.26 11.66 -2.44
CA ALA A 150 -2.24 10.80 -1.27
C ALA A 150 -3.28 11.20 -0.20
N VAL A 151 -4.00 10.22 0.35
CA VAL A 151 -4.89 10.44 1.52
C VAL A 151 -4.12 10.70 2.81
N SER A 152 -2.84 10.31 2.90
CA SER A 152 -2.04 10.47 4.13
C SER A 152 -0.68 11.13 3.87
N PRO A 153 -0.56 12.46 4.04
CA PRO A 153 0.72 13.17 3.99
C PRO A 153 1.73 12.66 5.05
N ASP A 154 1.24 12.11 6.16
CA ASP A 154 2.08 11.56 7.22
C ASP A 154 2.88 10.35 6.77
N LEU A 155 2.29 9.44 5.99
CA LEU A 155 3.01 8.28 5.45
C LEU A 155 4.17 8.73 4.55
N LYS A 156 3.94 9.76 3.73
CA LYS A 156 4.99 10.35 2.88
C LYS A 156 6.16 10.88 3.70
N ARG A 157 5.87 11.66 4.76
CA ARG A 157 6.87 12.18 5.70
C ARG A 157 7.66 11.06 6.38
N ILE A 158 6.97 10.03 6.89
CA ILE A 158 7.61 8.92 7.58
C ILE A 158 8.57 8.18 6.66
N LEU A 159 8.14 7.84 5.44
CA LEU A 159 8.99 7.15 4.46
C LEU A 159 10.24 7.97 4.12
N ALA A 160 10.09 9.26 3.81
CA ALA A 160 11.22 10.16 3.52
C ALA A 160 12.20 10.31 4.70
N SER A 161 11.70 10.23 5.94
CA SER A 161 12.54 10.34 7.14
C SER A 161 13.28 9.05 7.51
N ARG A 162 12.65 7.88 7.31
CA ARG A 162 13.21 6.60 7.78
C ARG A 162 14.09 5.91 6.76
N LEU A 163 13.78 5.99 5.47
CA LEU A 163 14.59 5.32 4.42
C LEU A 163 16.03 5.83 4.41
N LEU A 164 16.24 7.12 4.68
CA LEU A 164 17.58 7.68 4.81
C LEU A 164 18.36 7.08 5.97
N ARG A 165 17.71 6.77 7.10
CA ARG A 165 18.42 6.19 8.25
C ARG A 165 18.98 4.81 7.92
N ILE A 166 18.20 4.02 7.17
CA ILE A 166 18.61 2.68 6.75
C ILE A 166 19.79 2.74 5.78
N GLU A 167 19.80 3.68 4.82
CA GLU A 167 20.92 3.86 3.88
C GLU A 167 22.23 4.32 4.53
N HIS A 168 22.16 4.99 5.68
CA HIS A 168 23.35 5.42 6.45
C HIS A 168 23.81 4.38 7.48
N GLY A 169 23.25 3.17 7.46
CA GLY A 169 23.60 2.10 8.42
C GLY A 169 22.99 2.27 9.81
N ILE A 170 21.97 3.14 9.95
CA ILE A 170 21.22 3.31 11.21
C ILE A 170 19.90 2.55 11.07
N ILE A 171 19.91 1.29 11.51
CA ILE A 171 18.68 0.50 11.69
C ILE A 171 18.00 1.00 12.97
N VAL A 172 16.79 1.55 12.84
CA VAL A 172 15.87 1.87 13.95
C VAL A 172 14.57 1.14 13.74
#